data_AF-U1QTE9-F1
#
_entry.id   AF-U1QTE9-F1
#
_cell.length_a   1.000
_cell.length_b   1.000
_cell.length_c   1.000
_cell.angle_alpha   90.00
_cell.angle_beta   90.00
_cell.angle_gamma   90.00
#
_symmetry.space_group_name_H-M   'P 1'
#
loop_
_entity.id
_entity.type
_entity.pdbx_description
1 polymer ?
#
loop_
_entity_poly.entity_id
_entity_poly.type
_entity_poly.pdbx_seq_one_letter_code
_entity_poly.pdbx_strand_id
1 'polypeptide(L)'
;MADYTNPVATTFELQRRSIEQSQEALEQTLSFPTRVGDAAVDSLDSQESAQRNIVEFQQDAIHSLLDTVEETFPGVETSTDDVREVVDDQYGSVLEAHADLFESLSTSLEETIEAYDDLSAETVEALEALMDDLVDAQEELEEQSVEATEQVEEQFEELQAQVEDVQAQIQSVSEDAAAAVDN
;
A
#
# COMPACT_ATOMS: atom_id res chain seq x y z
N MET A 1 3.43 27.20 26.37
CA MET A 1 4.03 25.85 26.31
C MET A 1 2.86 24.97 26.65
N ALA A 2 2.14 24.50 25.63
CA ALA A 2 0.79 23.98 25.78
C ALA A 2 0.77 22.68 26.58
N ASP A 3 -0.26 22.55 27.40
CA ASP A 3 -0.49 21.52 28.39
C ASP A 3 -0.55 20.12 27.78
N TYR A 4 0.55 19.37 27.91
CA TYR A 4 0.63 17.93 27.65
C TYR A 4 0.00 17.09 28.79
N THR A 5 -0.98 17.62 29.53
CA THR A 5 -1.43 17.02 30.80
C THR A 5 -2.86 16.48 30.77
N ASN A 6 -3.60 16.61 29.66
CA ASN A 6 -4.94 16.02 29.53
C ASN A 6 -4.85 14.60 28.90
N PRO A 7 -5.04 13.51 29.68
CA PRO A 7 -4.96 12.14 29.18
C PRO A 7 -6.01 11.80 28.10
N VAL A 8 -7.08 12.60 28.00
CA VAL A 8 -8.11 12.47 26.97
C VAL A 8 -7.53 12.87 25.61
N ALA A 9 -6.92 14.06 25.48
CA ALA A 9 -6.30 14.54 24.25
C ALA A 9 -5.18 13.61 23.74
N THR A 10 -4.33 13.11 24.64
CA THR A 10 -3.28 12.13 24.28
C THR A 10 -3.86 10.85 23.66
N THR A 11 -5.05 10.42 24.12
CA THR A 11 -5.71 9.23 23.57
C THR A 11 -6.22 9.48 22.15
N PHE A 12 -6.77 10.66 21.87
CA PHE A 12 -7.23 11.05 20.53
C PHE A 12 -6.06 11.20 19.54
N GLU A 13 -4.93 11.78 19.97
CA GLU A 13 -3.71 11.84 19.14
C GLU A 13 -3.21 10.44 18.74
N LEU A 14 -3.24 9.48 19.68
CA LEU A 14 -2.87 8.10 19.39
C LEU A 14 -3.84 7.43 18.40
N GLN A 15 -5.14 7.71 18.51
CA GLN A 15 -6.15 7.21 17.57
C GLN A 15 -5.92 7.75 16.16
N ARG A 16 -5.69 9.07 16.03
CA ARG A 16 -5.41 9.72 14.75
C ARG A 16 -4.22 9.09 14.05
N ARG A 17 -3.09 8.94 14.77
CA ARG A 17 -1.88 8.30 14.23
C ARG A 17 -2.11 6.85 13.79
N SER A 18 -2.97 6.11 14.52
CA SER A 18 -3.31 4.74 14.16
C SER A 18 -4.17 4.67 12.89
N ILE A 19 -5.04 5.66 12.66
CA ILE A 19 -5.87 5.75 11.46
C ILE A 19 -4.99 6.07 10.24
N GLU A 20 -4.14 7.09 10.34
CA GLU A 20 -3.17 7.44 9.28
C GLU A 20 -2.30 6.25 8.88
N GLN A 21 -1.76 5.53 9.87
CA GLN A 21 -0.97 4.32 9.61
C GLN A 21 -1.79 3.19 8.96
N SER A 22 -3.08 3.10 9.27
CA SER A 22 -3.97 2.09 8.67
C SER A 22 -4.32 2.43 7.22
N GLN A 23 -4.48 3.72 6.88
CA GLN A 23 -4.65 4.21 5.51
C GLN A 23 -3.45 3.83 4.65
N GLU A 24 -2.25 4.20 5.09
CA GLU A 24 -1.01 3.93 4.35
C GLU A 24 -0.78 2.41 4.16
N ALA A 25 -1.14 1.61 5.17
CA ALA A 25 -1.08 0.15 5.08
C ALA A 25 -2.10 -0.42 4.10
N LEU A 26 -3.29 0.17 4.01
CA LEU A 26 -4.36 -0.24 3.09
C LEU A 26 -3.99 0.11 1.64
N GLU A 27 -3.49 1.31 1.37
CA GLU A 27 -2.94 1.73 0.07
C GLU A 27 -1.81 0.80 -0.39
N GLN A 28 -0.86 0.50 0.51
CA GLN A 28 0.23 -0.43 0.18
C GLN A 28 -0.27 -1.84 -0.11
N THR A 29 -1.33 -2.28 0.59
CA THR A 29 -1.91 -3.60 0.37
C THR A 29 -2.65 -3.68 -0.96
N LEU A 30 -3.39 -2.63 -1.33
CA LEU A 30 -4.14 -2.57 -2.59
C LEU A 30 -3.23 -2.37 -3.81
N SER A 31 -2.09 -1.69 -3.67
CA SER A 31 -1.08 -1.57 -4.73
C SER A 31 -0.16 -2.80 -4.87
N PHE A 32 -0.24 -3.78 -3.97
CA PHE A 32 0.63 -4.97 -4.04
C PHE A 32 0.33 -5.86 -5.26
N PRO A 33 -0.93 -6.22 -5.58
CA PRO A 33 -1.23 -7.03 -6.76
C PRO A 33 -0.79 -6.38 -8.07
N THR A 34 -0.97 -5.07 -8.25
CA THR A 34 -0.49 -4.32 -9.42
C THR A 34 1.02 -4.52 -9.61
N ARG A 35 1.82 -4.28 -8.56
CA ARG A 35 3.28 -4.47 -8.60
C ARG A 35 3.72 -5.90 -8.92
N VAL A 36 2.99 -6.90 -8.42
CA VAL A 36 3.25 -8.32 -8.74
C VAL A 36 2.86 -8.62 -10.19
N GLY A 37 1.76 -8.02 -10.67
CA GLY A 37 1.30 -8.09 -12.04
C GLY A 37 2.33 -7.53 -13.01
N ASP A 38 2.82 -6.31 -12.80
CA ASP A 38 3.85 -5.68 -13.62
C ASP A 38 5.12 -6.55 -13.72
N ALA A 39 5.58 -7.07 -12.58
CA ALA A 39 6.72 -7.97 -12.55
C ALA A 39 6.47 -9.29 -13.30
N ALA A 40 5.22 -9.75 -13.37
CA ALA A 40 4.84 -10.92 -14.15
C ALA A 40 4.84 -10.61 -15.65
N VAL A 41 4.35 -9.44 -16.09
CA VAL A 41 4.46 -8.95 -17.48
C VAL A 41 5.93 -8.91 -17.91
N ASP A 42 6.77 -8.21 -17.15
CA ASP A 42 8.22 -8.10 -17.42
C ASP A 42 8.89 -9.48 -17.53
N SER A 43 8.43 -10.44 -16.72
CA SER A 43 8.94 -11.82 -16.74
C SER A 43 8.51 -12.58 -17.99
N LEU A 44 7.30 -12.33 -18.52
CA LEU A 44 6.82 -12.94 -19.76
C LEU A 44 7.66 -12.44 -20.94
N ASP A 45 7.90 -11.13 -21.05
CA ASP A 45 8.73 -10.54 -22.12
C ASP A 45 10.17 -11.05 -22.07
N SER A 46 10.71 -11.18 -20.86
CA SER A 46 12.05 -11.76 -20.65
C SER A 46 12.11 -13.23 -21.08
N GLN A 47 11.06 -14.02 -20.78
CA GLN A 47 10.96 -15.42 -21.20
C GLN A 47 10.78 -15.56 -22.71
N GLU A 48 9.96 -14.72 -23.33
CA GLU A 48 9.77 -14.67 -24.77
C GLU A 48 11.11 -14.46 -25.47
N SER A 49 11.82 -13.41 -25.07
CA SER A 49 13.14 -13.06 -25.62
C SER A 49 14.14 -14.20 -25.46
N ALA A 50 14.18 -14.86 -24.30
CA ALA A 50 15.08 -15.98 -24.07
C ALA A 50 14.75 -17.18 -24.97
N GLN A 51 13.47 -17.53 -25.12
CA GLN A 51 13.03 -18.65 -25.95
C GLN A 51 13.27 -18.36 -27.43
N ARG A 52 13.00 -17.14 -27.90
CA ARG A 52 13.30 -16.68 -29.25
C ARG A 52 14.77 -16.87 -29.60
N ASN A 53 15.67 -16.38 -28.74
CA ASN A 53 17.12 -16.54 -28.92
C ASN A 53 17.55 -18.02 -29.01
N ILE A 54 16.92 -18.91 -28.22
CA ILE A 54 17.20 -20.35 -28.25
C ILE A 54 16.76 -20.96 -29.59
N VAL A 55 15.61 -20.57 -30.10
CA VAL A 55 15.05 -21.06 -31.36
C VAL A 55 15.89 -20.57 -32.54
N GLU A 56 16.24 -19.29 -32.58
CA GLU A 56 17.14 -18.71 -33.59
C GLU A 56 18.53 -19.38 -33.56
N PHE A 57 19.07 -19.68 -32.37
CA PHE A 57 20.32 -20.45 -32.25
C PHE A 57 20.22 -21.87 -32.83
N GLN A 58 19.09 -22.56 -32.65
CA GLN A 58 18.88 -23.88 -33.23
C GLN A 58 18.80 -23.82 -34.77
N GLN A 59 18.15 -22.79 -35.31
CA GLN A 59 18.10 -22.53 -36.74
C GLN A 59 19.51 -22.30 -37.30
N ASP A 60 20.31 -21.44 -36.65
CA ASP A 60 21.71 -21.18 -37.04
C ASP A 60 22.58 -22.45 -36.98
N ALA A 61 22.36 -23.32 -36.00
CA ALA A 61 23.07 -24.60 -35.92
C ALA A 61 22.74 -25.52 -37.10
N ILE A 62 21.48 -25.53 -37.55
CA ILE A 62 21.07 -26.28 -38.75
C ILE A 62 21.72 -25.68 -40.01
N HIS A 63 21.74 -24.36 -40.14
CA HIS A 63 22.43 -23.69 -41.25
C HIS A 63 23.91 -24.04 -41.29
N SER A 64 24.59 -24.03 -40.15
CA SER A 64 26.01 -24.41 -40.06
C SER A 64 26.26 -25.88 -40.44
N LEU A 65 25.33 -26.78 -40.13
CA LEU A 65 25.40 -28.18 -40.58
C LEU A 65 25.24 -28.29 -42.10
N LEU A 66 24.33 -27.53 -42.69
CA LEU A 66 24.14 -27.49 -44.15
C LEU A 66 25.37 -26.90 -44.85
N ASP A 67 25.96 -25.83 -44.31
CA ASP A 67 27.23 -25.26 -44.81
C ASP A 67 28.33 -26.34 -44.84
N THR A 68 28.46 -27.14 -43.76
CA THR A 68 29.46 -28.22 -43.67
C THR A 68 29.23 -29.31 -44.73
N VAL A 69 27.96 -29.60 -45.06
CA VAL A 69 27.58 -30.57 -46.10
C VAL A 69 27.96 -30.06 -47.49
N GLU A 70 27.67 -28.79 -47.78
CA GLU A 70 28.04 -28.11 -49.03
C GLU A 70 29.56 -28.11 -49.24
N GLU A 71 30.34 -27.82 -48.19
CA GLU A 71 31.80 -27.86 -48.22
C GLU A 71 32.35 -29.27 -48.51
N THR A 72 31.70 -30.31 -48.00
CA THR A 72 32.16 -31.70 -48.11
C THR A 72 31.77 -32.34 -49.45
N PHE A 73 30.61 -31.98 -50.00
CA PHE A 73 30.03 -32.60 -51.19
C PHE A 73 29.69 -31.55 -52.26
N PRO A 74 30.62 -31.24 -53.18
CA PRO A 74 30.36 -30.27 -54.24
C PRO A 74 29.26 -30.78 -55.20
N GLY A 75 28.31 -29.90 -55.57
CA GLY A 75 27.17 -30.22 -56.44
C GLY A 75 25.84 -30.46 -55.73
N VAL A 76 25.77 -30.32 -54.40
CA VAL A 76 24.53 -30.47 -53.60
C VAL A 76 23.85 -29.15 -53.24
N GLU A 77 24.37 -28.01 -53.71
CA GLU A 77 23.97 -26.66 -53.30
C GLU A 77 22.46 -26.42 -53.45
N THR A 78 21.88 -26.84 -54.57
CA THR A 78 20.43 -26.71 -54.79
C THR A 78 19.61 -27.51 -53.77
N SER A 79 20.08 -28.69 -53.37
CA SER A 79 19.36 -29.52 -52.41
C SER A 79 19.50 -29.01 -50.97
N THR A 80 20.60 -28.36 -50.62
CA THR A 80 20.77 -27.74 -49.30
C THR A 80 20.03 -26.42 -49.20
N ASP A 81 19.96 -25.62 -50.28
CA ASP A 81 19.13 -24.42 -50.37
C ASP A 81 17.63 -24.74 -50.18
N ASP A 82 17.11 -25.77 -50.86
CA ASP A 82 15.71 -26.21 -50.68
C ASP A 82 15.41 -26.60 -49.21
N VAL A 83 16.40 -27.19 -48.51
CA VAL A 83 16.26 -27.55 -47.09
C VAL A 83 16.33 -26.31 -46.20
N ARG A 84 17.18 -25.32 -46.52
CA ARG A 84 17.22 -24.04 -45.79
C ARG A 84 15.88 -23.33 -45.86
N GLU A 85 15.30 -23.20 -47.06
CA GLU A 85 14.00 -22.53 -47.24
C GLU A 85 12.91 -23.19 -46.37
N VAL A 86 12.85 -24.53 -46.35
CA VAL A 86 11.91 -25.25 -45.49
C VAL A 86 12.20 -25.05 -44.00
N VAL A 87 13.47 -25.03 -43.59
CA VAL A 87 13.84 -24.77 -42.19
C VAL A 87 13.43 -23.34 -41.80
N ASP A 88 13.76 -22.35 -42.63
CA ASP A 88 13.43 -20.94 -42.40
C ASP A 88 11.92 -20.72 -42.28
N ASP A 89 11.13 -21.28 -43.20
CA ASP A 89 9.66 -21.18 -43.16
C ASP A 89 9.08 -21.79 -41.88
N GLN A 90 9.60 -22.96 -41.47
CA GLN A 90 9.11 -23.67 -40.28
C GLN A 90 9.49 -22.96 -38.98
N TYR A 91 10.73 -22.47 -38.87
CA TYR A 91 11.18 -21.70 -37.71
C TYR A 91 10.49 -20.33 -37.65
N GLY A 92 10.34 -19.65 -38.79
CA GLY A 92 9.60 -18.39 -38.89
C GLY A 92 8.15 -18.54 -38.44
N SER A 93 7.45 -19.58 -38.89
CA SER A 93 6.06 -19.86 -38.47
C SER A 93 5.95 -20.12 -36.96
N VAL A 94 6.92 -20.81 -36.38
CA VAL A 94 6.95 -21.08 -34.93
C VAL A 94 7.23 -19.80 -34.15
N LEU A 95 8.18 -18.98 -34.58
CA LEU A 95 8.51 -17.71 -33.94
C LEU A 95 7.36 -16.72 -34.01
N GLU A 96 6.66 -16.63 -35.14
CA GLU A 96 5.49 -15.77 -35.31
C GLU A 96 4.33 -16.21 -34.40
N ALA A 97 3.97 -17.50 -34.42
CA ALA A 97 2.92 -18.03 -33.56
C ALA A 97 3.25 -17.91 -32.06
N HIS A 98 4.54 -17.97 -31.71
CA HIS A 98 5.02 -17.79 -30.35
C HIS A 98 4.94 -16.32 -29.90
N ALA A 99 5.40 -15.39 -30.74
CA ALA A 99 5.30 -13.96 -30.49
C ALA A 99 3.83 -13.53 -30.29
N ASP A 100 2.93 -13.96 -31.19
CA ASP A 100 1.49 -13.66 -31.09
C ASP A 100 0.89 -14.16 -29.76
N LEU A 101 1.33 -15.33 -29.28
CA LEU A 101 0.86 -15.90 -28.02
C LEU A 101 1.34 -15.11 -26.82
N PHE A 102 2.61 -14.70 -26.81
CA PHE A 102 3.19 -13.91 -25.71
C PHE A 102 2.61 -12.50 -25.69
N GLU A 103 2.48 -11.84 -26.84
CA GLU A 103 1.83 -10.54 -26.98
C GLU A 103 0.39 -10.61 -26.47
N SER A 104 -0.40 -11.60 -26.93
CA SER A 104 -1.78 -11.77 -26.46
C SER A 104 -1.88 -12.00 -24.95
N LEU A 105 -0.95 -12.76 -24.37
CA LEU A 105 -0.94 -13.03 -22.93
C LEU A 105 -0.53 -11.78 -22.14
N SER A 106 0.50 -11.08 -22.61
CA SER A 106 1.03 -9.85 -22.01
C SER A 106 -0.05 -8.77 -22.00
N THR A 107 -0.64 -8.44 -23.16
CA THR A 107 -1.73 -7.46 -23.27
C THR A 107 -2.92 -7.83 -22.40
N SER A 108 -3.34 -9.11 -22.39
CA SER A 108 -4.46 -9.53 -21.53
C SER A 108 -4.16 -9.35 -20.04
N LEU A 109 -2.91 -9.53 -19.62
CA LEU A 109 -2.50 -9.34 -18.24
C LEU A 109 -2.44 -7.85 -17.89
N GLU A 110 -1.85 -7.04 -18.77
CA GLU A 110 -1.79 -5.57 -18.64
C GLU A 110 -3.19 -4.97 -18.51
N GLU A 111 -4.12 -5.32 -19.41
CA GLU A 111 -5.52 -4.86 -19.35
C GLU A 111 -6.19 -5.25 -18.01
N THR A 112 -5.86 -6.44 -17.48
CA THR A 112 -6.40 -6.90 -16.20
C THR A 112 -5.81 -6.12 -15.02
N ILE A 113 -4.52 -5.81 -15.08
CA ILE A 113 -3.81 -5.03 -14.06
C ILE A 113 -4.33 -3.60 -14.06
N GLU A 114 -4.46 -2.96 -15.22
CA GLU A 114 -4.98 -1.60 -15.36
C GLU A 114 -6.41 -1.50 -14.82
N ALA A 115 -7.29 -2.44 -15.19
CA ALA A 115 -8.65 -2.47 -14.67
C ALA A 115 -8.71 -2.70 -13.15
N TYR A 116 -7.79 -3.47 -12.59
CA TYR A 116 -7.66 -3.64 -11.13
C TYR A 116 -7.17 -2.36 -10.46
N ASP A 117 -6.14 -1.72 -11.03
CA ASP A 117 -5.55 -0.50 -10.50
C ASP A 117 -6.58 0.63 -10.42
N ASP A 118 -7.33 0.87 -11.51
CA ASP A 118 -8.41 1.85 -11.57
C ASP A 118 -9.47 1.61 -10.47
N LEU A 119 -9.95 0.37 -10.35
CA LEU A 119 -10.96 0.01 -9.34
C LEU A 119 -10.41 0.13 -7.91
N SER A 120 -9.15 -0.23 -7.71
CA SER A 120 -8.49 -0.15 -6.42
C SER A 120 -8.29 1.31 -6.01
N ALA A 121 -7.91 2.19 -6.94
CA ALA A 121 -7.75 3.62 -6.72
C ALA A 121 -9.08 4.28 -6.33
N GLU A 122 -10.17 3.97 -7.05
CA GLU A 122 -11.51 4.47 -6.70
C GLU A 122 -11.93 3.99 -5.29
N THR A 123 -11.59 2.75 -4.94
CA THR A 123 -11.89 2.20 -3.61
C THR A 123 -11.08 2.87 -2.51
N VAL A 124 -9.79 3.13 -2.75
CA VAL A 124 -8.90 3.86 -1.83
C VAL A 124 -9.43 5.27 -1.61
N GLU A 125 -9.69 6.03 -2.67
CA GLU A 125 -10.19 7.40 -2.60
C GLU A 125 -11.51 7.48 -1.81
N ALA A 126 -12.43 6.55 -2.06
CA ALA A 126 -13.69 6.48 -1.32
C ALA A 126 -13.49 6.15 0.17
N LEU A 127 -12.53 5.29 0.51
CA LEU A 127 -12.20 4.96 1.90
C LEU A 127 -11.48 6.09 2.61
N GLU A 128 -10.55 6.78 1.95
CA GLU A 128 -9.87 7.97 2.45
C GLU A 128 -10.89 9.04 2.81
N ALA A 129 -11.82 9.36 1.90
CA ALA A 129 -12.88 10.33 2.16
C ALA A 129 -13.73 9.96 3.39
N LEU A 130 -14.09 8.68 3.53
CA LEU A 130 -14.83 8.19 4.70
C LEU A 130 -14.02 8.28 6.00
N MET A 131 -12.70 8.08 5.93
CA MET A 131 -11.83 8.20 7.09
C MET A 131 -11.57 9.65 7.47
N ASP A 132 -11.44 10.55 6.51
CA ASP A 132 -11.34 11.99 6.76
C ASP A 132 -12.61 12.50 7.47
N ASP A 133 -13.80 12.15 6.97
CA ASP A 133 -15.07 12.45 7.62
C ASP A 133 -15.13 11.90 9.06
N LEU A 134 -14.56 10.72 9.30
CA LEU A 134 -14.49 10.11 10.62
C LEU A 134 -13.52 10.86 11.54
N VAL A 135 -12.34 11.25 11.05
CA VAL A 135 -11.35 12.02 11.80
C VAL A 135 -11.95 13.37 12.20
N ASP A 136 -12.58 14.09 11.27
CA ASP A 136 -13.26 15.36 11.54
C ASP A 136 -14.31 15.21 12.67
N ALA A 137 -15.12 14.14 12.61
CA ALA A 137 -16.09 13.85 13.67
C ALA A 137 -15.42 13.52 15.02
N GLN A 138 -14.25 12.87 15.01
CA GLN A 138 -13.47 12.60 16.22
C GLN A 138 -12.82 13.86 16.79
N GLU A 139 -12.37 14.79 15.95
CA GLU A 139 -11.85 16.09 16.39
C GLU A 139 -12.94 16.90 17.11
N GLU A 140 -14.15 16.94 16.56
CA GLU A 140 -15.28 17.62 17.20
C GLU A 140 -15.64 16.99 18.56
N LEU A 141 -15.52 15.66 18.67
CA LEU A 141 -15.70 14.93 19.93
C LEU A 141 -14.55 15.16 20.91
N GLU A 142 -13.31 15.28 20.43
CA GLU A 142 -12.14 15.59 21.24
C GLU A 142 -12.32 16.96 21.90
N GLU A 143 -12.65 17.98 21.12
CA GLU A 143 -12.86 19.35 21.61
C GLU A 143 -13.93 19.39 22.70
N GLN A 144 -15.10 18.77 22.45
CA GLN A 144 -16.17 18.67 23.45
C GLN A 144 -15.76 17.89 24.71
N SER A 145 -14.96 16.84 24.57
CA SER A 145 -14.52 16.00 25.69
C SER A 145 -13.47 16.70 26.56
N VAL A 146 -12.55 17.43 25.93
CA VAL A 146 -11.55 18.25 26.61
C VAL A 146 -12.27 19.36 27.38
N GLU A 147 -13.17 20.11 26.73
CA GLU A 147 -13.93 21.19 27.37
C GLU A 147 -14.78 20.68 28.54
N ALA A 148 -15.41 19.51 28.40
CA ALA A 148 -16.19 18.91 29.49
C ALA A 148 -15.31 18.49 30.67
N THR A 149 -14.09 18.01 30.40
CA THR A 149 -13.13 17.62 31.44
C THR A 149 -12.64 18.86 32.20
N GLU A 150 -12.27 19.92 31.48
CA GLU A 150 -11.85 21.20 32.07
C GLU A 150 -12.95 21.81 32.96
N GLN A 151 -14.21 21.78 32.51
CA GLN A 151 -15.35 22.23 33.32
C GLN A 151 -15.56 21.41 34.60
N VAL A 152 -15.27 20.11 34.57
CA VAL A 152 -15.35 19.26 35.76
C VAL A 152 -14.20 19.56 36.72
N GLU A 153 -13.00 19.79 36.21
CA GLU A 153 -11.84 20.19 37.00
C GLU A 153 -12.08 21.52 37.71
N GLU A 154 -12.56 22.56 37.00
CA GLU A 154 -12.91 23.85 37.61
C GLU A 154 -13.96 23.70 38.72
N GLN A 155 -15.02 22.92 38.49
CA GLN A 155 -16.03 22.67 39.52
C GLN A 155 -15.46 21.93 40.74
N PHE A 156 -14.51 21.02 40.53
CA PHE A 156 -13.85 20.30 41.62
C PHE A 156 -12.91 21.20 42.43
N GLU A 157 -12.18 22.08 41.78
CA GLU A 157 -11.36 23.11 42.43
C GLU A 157 -12.22 24.05 43.27
N GLU A 158 -13.35 24.52 42.74
CA GLU A 158 -14.29 25.38 43.45
C GLU A 158 -14.92 24.68 44.66
N LEU A 159 -15.20 23.38 44.55
CA LEU A 159 -15.71 22.58 45.65
C LEU A 159 -14.65 22.35 46.74
N GLN A 160 -13.39 22.13 46.35
CA GLN A 160 -12.26 22.06 47.29
C GLN A 160 -12.09 23.36 48.06
N ALA A 161 -12.10 24.50 47.38
CA ALA A 161 -11.99 25.82 48.01
C ALA A 161 -13.12 26.06 49.02
N GLN A 162 -14.36 25.70 48.68
CA GLN A 162 -15.49 25.79 49.61
C GLN A 162 -15.33 24.90 50.84
N VAL A 163 -14.79 23.68 50.68
CA VAL A 163 -14.53 22.77 51.81
C VAL A 163 -13.44 23.32 52.73
N GLU A 164 -12.38 23.90 52.17
CA GLU A 164 -11.32 24.57 52.94
C GLU A 164 -11.86 25.75 53.75
N ASP A 165 -12.69 26.60 53.13
CA ASP A 165 -13.34 27.74 53.80
C ASP A 165 -14.27 27.28 54.93
N VAL A 166 -15.04 26.21 54.73
CA VAL A 166 -15.91 25.63 55.77
C VAL A 166 -15.07 25.07 56.93
N GLN A 167 -13.95 24.38 56.66
CA GLN A 167 -13.06 23.91 57.71
C GLN A 167 -12.44 25.07 58.51
N ALA A 168 -12.01 26.13 57.84
CA ALA A 168 -11.47 27.32 58.49
C ALA A 168 -12.51 27.99 59.41
N GLN A 169 -13.77 28.11 58.96
CA GLN A 169 -14.86 28.60 59.80
C GLN A 169 -15.11 27.71 61.03
N ILE A 170 -15.11 26.39 60.87
CA ILE A 170 -15.32 25.46 61.99
C ILE A 170 -14.18 25.59 63.01
N GLN A 171 -12.92 25.71 62.57
CA GLN A 171 -11.79 25.94 63.47
C GLN A 171 -11.93 27.25 64.24
N SER A 172 -12.26 28.36 63.56
CA SER A 172 -12.48 29.66 64.20
C SER A 172 -13.58 29.61 65.25
N VAL A 173 -14.74 29.03 64.94
CA VAL A 173 -15.86 28.90 65.90
C VAL A 173 -15.48 28.03 67.09
N SER A 174 -14.69 26.97 66.86
CA SER A 174 -14.21 26.09 67.93
C SER A 174 -13.20 26.78 68.85
N GLU A 175 -12.31 27.62 68.32
CA GLU A 175 -11.37 28.43 69.11
C GLU A 175 -12.11 29.48 69.95
N ASP A 176 -13.09 30.18 69.36
CA ASP A 176 -13.92 31.15 70.06
C ASP A 176 -14.72 30.49 71.20
N ALA A 177 -15.28 29.30 70.95
CA ALA A 177 -16.00 28.54 71.96
C ALA A 177 -15.08 28.05 73.09
N ALA A 178 -13.85 27.62 72.78
CA ALA A 178 -12.88 27.22 73.79
C ALA A 178 -12.44 28.41 74.67
N ALA A 179 -12.20 29.58 74.07
CA ALA A 179 -11.84 30.80 74.79
C ALA A 179 -12.97 31.31 75.70
N ALA A 180 -14.23 31.08 75.33
CA ALA A 180 -15.40 31.46 76.13
C ALA A 180 -15.64 30.53 77.34
N VAL A 181 -15.07 29.33 77.37
CA VAL A 181 -15.22 28.34 78.47
C VAL A 181 -14.09 28.48 79.51
N ASP A 182 -12.96 29.10 79.16
CA ASP A 182 -11.80 29.32 80.05
C ASP A 182 -11.83 30.67 80.83
N ASN A 183 -12.91 31.46 80.73
CA ASN A 183 -13.19 32.66 81.56
C ASN A 183 -14.30 32.40 82.58
#